data_AF-C1B7G0-F1
#
_entry.id   AF-C1B7G0-F1
#
_cell.length_a   1.000
_cell.length_b   1.000
_cell.length_c   1.000
_cell.angle_alpha   90.00
_cell.angle_beta   90.00
_cell.angle_gamma   90.00
#
_symmetry.space_group_name_H-M   'P 1'
#
loop_
_entity.id
_entity.type
_entity.pdbx_description
1 polymer ?
#
loop_
_entity_poly.entity_id
_entity_poly.type
_entity_poly.pdbx_seq_one_letter_code
_entity_poly.pdbx_strand_id
1 'polypeptide(L)'
;MGEVQVRVVNLDGRLQVSTRGGLVDVEAESHGYFSSAPQKIYERWAEFVTWYTGNRDRISPAPGGGIDPGRIGAPTPSPRQVFAVGLNYADHAAESGVERPESPVIFTKFASAITGPVTTVPLPSDTVDWEVELVVVIGRGGRTSQMIFPFRR
;
A
#
# COMPACT_ATOMS: atom_id res chain seq x y z
N MET A 1 2.84 22.09 -13.83
CA MET A 1 2.54 20.72 -14.32
C MET A 1 2.12 19.91 -13.10
N GLY A 2 0.89 19.37 -13.07
CA GLY A 2 0.37 18.68 -11.88
C GLY A 2 1.20 17.45 -11.53
N GLU A 3 1.30 17.15 -10.24
CA GLU A 3 1.99 15.97 -9.73
C GLU A 3 1.33 14.70 -10.28
N VAL A 4 2.14 13.80 -10.87
CA VAL A 4 1.64 12.57 -11.47
C VAL A 4 1.45 11.54 -10.35
N GLN A 5 0.19 11.24 -10.03
CA GLN A 5 -0.13 10.19 -9.06
C GLN A 5 -0.03 8.81 -9.72
N VAL A 6 0.81 7.95 -9.14
CA VAL A 6 0.88 6.52 -9.50
C VAL A 6 -0.04 5.74 -8.58
N ARG A 7 -0.95 4.95 -9.15
CA ARG A 7 -1.88 4.09 -8.42
C ARG A 7 -1.60 2.65 -8.80
N VAL A 8 -1.12 1.87 -7.84
CA VAL A 8 -0.83 0.44 -8.04
C VAL A 8 -1.94 -0.43 -7.45
N VAL A 9 -2.20 -1.56 -8.10
CA VAL A 9 -3.17 -2.56 -7.65
C VAL A 9 -2.51 -3.93 -7.74
N ASN A 10 -2.70 -4.76 -6.72
CA ASN A 10 -2.38 -6.17 -6.79
C ASN A 10 -3.64 -6.92 -7.23
N LEU A 11 -3.66 -7.44 -8.45
CA LEU A 11 -4.78 -8.24 -8.99
C LEU A 11 -4.30 -9.67 -9.22
N ASP A 12 -4.88 -10.63 -8.52
CA ASP A 12 -4.47 -12.05 -8.55
C ASP A 12 -2.96 -12.28 -8.37
N GLY A 13 -2.32 -11.50 -7.47
CA GLY A 13 -0.89 -11.59 -7.22
C GLY A 13 -0.02 -10.88 -8.26
N ARG A 14 -0.61 -10.19 -9.25
CA ARG A 14 0.09 -9.46 -10.31
C ARG A 14 -0.06 -7.95 -10.14
N LEU A 15 1.05 -7.24 -10.30
CA LEU A 15 1.14 -5.79 -10.22
C LEU A 15 0.49 -5.15 -11.44
N GLN A 16 -0.50 -4.31 -11.17
CA GLN A 16 -1.21 -3.49 -12.13
C GLN A 16 -1.00 -2.00 -11.82
N VAL A 17 -1.06 -1.14 -12.83
CA VAL A 17 -1.30 0.30 -12.64
C VAL A 17 -2.73 0.66 -13.01
N SER A 18 -3.35 1.49 -12.19
CA SER A 18 -4.69 2.02 -12.45
C SER A 18 -4.61 3.29 -13.29
N THR A 19 -5.27 3.25 -14.43
CA THR A 19 -5.41 4.37 -15.37
C THR A 19 -6.89 4.76 -15.49
N ARG A 20 -7.18 5.87 -16.19
CA ARG A 20 -8.57 6.25 -16.50
C ARG A 20 -9.31 5.20 -17.33
N GLY A 21 -8.61 4.44 -18.17
CA GLY A 21 -9.22 3.43 -19.04
C GLY A 21 -9.33 2.04 -18.40
N GLY A 22 -8.77 1.83 -17.21
CA GLY A 22 -8.71 0.52 -16.56
C GLY A 22 -7.32 0.16 -16.02
N LEU A 23 -7.14 -1.11 -15.70
CA LEU A 23 -5.88 -1.66 -15.18
C LEU A 23 -4.94 -2.07 -16.33
N VAL A 24 -3.65 -1.81 -16.14
CA VAL A 24 -2.57 -2.24 -17.04
C VAL A 24 -1.61 -3.15 -16.29
N ASP A 25 -1.35 -4.33 -16.84
CA ASP A 25 -0.39 -5.29 -16.27
C ASP A 25 1.03 -4.76 -16.48
N VAL A 26 1.74 -4.54 -15.38
CA VAL A 26 3.05 -3.88 -15.41
C VAL A 26 4.11 -4.75 -16.09
N GLU A 27 4.07 -6.07 -15.88
CA GLU A 27 5.06 -6.96 -16.48
C GLU A 27 4.86 -7.08 -17.99
N ALA A 28 3.60 -7.22 -18.44
CA ALA A 28 3.26 -7.29 -19.85
C ALA A 28 3.66 -6.01 -20.59
N GLU A 29 3.26 -4.84 -20.06
CA GLU A 29 3.50 -3.54 -20.69
C GLU A 29 4.98 -3.12 -20.64
N SER A 30 5.70 -3.50 -19.58
CA SER A 30 7.13 -3.24 -19.48
C SER A 30 8.01 -4.28 -20.20
N HIS A 31 7.40 -5.23 -20.89
CA HIS A 31 8.07 -6.36 -21.55
C HIS A 31 9.04 -7.11 -20.61
N GLY A 32 8.61 -7.34 -19.37
CA GLY A 32 9.37 -8.04 -18.34
C GLY A 32 10.43 -7.21 -17.62
N TYR A 33 10.54 -5.90 -17.90
CA TYR A 33 11.50 -5.03 -17.20
C TYR A 33 11.19 -4.87 -15.71
N PHE A 34 9.90 -4.85 -15.37
CA PHE A 34 9.41 -4.96 -14.00
C PHE A 34 8.71 -6.31 -13.81
N SER A 35 8.96 -6.96 -12.68
CA SER A 35 8.29 -8.20 -12.30
C SER A 35 6.81 -7.98 -12.05
N SER A 36 5.99 -9.01 -12.32
CA SER A 36 4.59 -9.01 -11.89
C SER A 36 4.41 -8.99 -10.37
N ALA A 37 5.42 -9.29 -9.56
CA ALA A 37 5.28 -9.37 -8.11
C ALA A 37 5.15 -7.96 -7.47
N PRO A 38 4.02 -7.61 -6.80
CA PRO A 38 3.79 -6.26 -6.26
C PRO A 38 4.89 -5.78 -5.30
N GLN A 39 5.37 -6.66 -4.41
CA GLN A 39 6.37 -6.30 -3.41
C GLN A 39 7.69 -5.82 -4.04
N LYS A 40 8.05 -6.34 -5.23
CA LYS A 40 9.33 -6.05 -5.87
C LYS A 40 9.44 -4.62 -6.38
N ILE A 41 8.31 -3.95 -6.65
CA ILE A 41 8.34 -2.61 -7.21
C ILE A 41 8.91 -1.57 -6.25
N TYR A 42 8.77 -1.80 -4.95
CA TYR A 42 9.26 -0.90 -3.91
C TYR A 42 10.80 -0.88 -3.83
N GLU A 43 11.48 -1.90 -4.34
CA GLU A 43 12.96 -1.94 -4.43
C GLU A 43 13.48 -1.02 -5.55
N ARG A 44 12.62 -0.69 -6.54
CA ARG A 44 12.95 0.11 -7.73
C ARG A 44 11.93 1.24 -7.95
N TRP A 45 11.40 1.81 -6.87
CA TRP A 45 10.24 2.72 -6.94
C TRP A 45 10.47 3.95 -7.81
N ALA A 46 11.61 4.65 -7.67
CA ALA A 46 11.90 5.86 -8.44
C ALA A 46 12.01 5.59 -9.94
N GLU A 47 12.59 4.43 -10.29
CA GLU A 47 12.71 3.96 -11.67
C GLU A 47 11.34 3.63 -12.27
N PHE A 48 10.51 2.94 -11.49
CA PHE A 48 9.13 2.64 -11.87
C PHE A 48 8.29 3.89 -12.09
N VAL A 49 8.37 4.89 -11.20
CA VAL A 49 7.69 6.18 -11.36
C VAL A 49 8.14 6.90 -12.64
N THR A 50 9.43 6.84 -12.95
CA THR A 50 9.99 7.42 -14.19
C THR A 50 9.44 6.71 -15.43
N TRP A 51 9.46 5.37 -15.43
CA TRP A 51 8.86 4.57 -16.50
C TRP A 51 7.37 4.87 -16.68
N TYR A 52 6.58 4.83 -15.61
CA TYR A 52 5.15 5.08 -15.67
C TYR A 52 4.86 6.49 -16.21
N THR A 53 5.55 7.49 -15.68
CA THR A 53 5.34 8.89 -16.08
C THR A 53 5.69 9.11 -17.56
N GLY A 54 6.74 8.45 -18.07
CA GLY A 54 7.15 8.54 -19.46
C GLY A 54 6.25 7.77 -20.44
N ASN A 55 5.49 6.78 -19.96
CA ASN A 55 4.67 5.90 -20.81
C ASN A 55 3.16 6.04 -20.57
N ARG A 56 2.70 6.79 -19.56
CA ARG A 56 1.28 6.85 -19.15
C ARG A 56 0.27 7.17 -20.27
N ASP A 57 0.71 7.90 -21.31
CA ASP A 57 -0.13 8.31 -22.43
C ASP A 57 -0.13 7.27 -23.57
N ARG A 58 0.67 6.20 -23.45
CA ARG A 58 0.84 5.11 -24.42
C ARG A 58 0.36 3.76 -23.89
N ILE A 59 0.50 3.52 -22.57
CA ILE A 59 0.03 2.29 -21.95
C ILE A 59 -1.49 2.18 -22.11
N SER A 60 -1.96 1.02 -22.54
CA SER A 60 -3.37 0.79 -22.81
C SER A 60 -3.87 -0.39 -21.97
N PRO A 61 -4.99 -0.23 -21.24
CA PRO A 61 -5.61 -1.32 -20.50
C PRO A 61 -5.95 -2.48 -21.44
N ALA A 62 -5.78 -3.70 -20.95
CA ALA A 62 -6.26 -4.87 -21.68
C ALA A 62 -7.80 -4.82 -21.80
N PRO A 63 -8.38 -5.12 -22.98
CA PRO A 63 -9.82 -5.22 -23.13
C PRO A 63 -10.38 -6.33 -22.20
N GLY A 64 -11.44 -6.03 -21.47
CA GLY A 64 -12.29 -7.08 -20.88
C GLY A 64 -11.99 -7.52 -19.44
N GLY A 65 -11.64 -6.61 -18.54
CA GLY A 65 -11.58 -6.94 -17.11
C GLY A 65 -12.16 -5.82 -16.25
N GLY A 66 -13.40 -5.96 -15.80
CA GLY A 66 -13.87 -5.19 -14.66
C GLY A 66 -12.99 -5.46 -13.43
N ILE A 67 -12.83 -4.48 -12.56
CA ILE A 67 -12.13 -4.68 -11.29
C ILE A 67 -13.08 -5.42 -10.36
N ASP A 68 -12.88 -6.73 -10.21
CA ASP A 68 -13.53 -7.52 -9.16
C ASP A 68 -12.80 -7.29 -7.83
N PRO A 69 -13.44 -6.68 -6.82
CA PRO A 69 -12.84 -6.45 -5.51
C PRO A 69 -12.32 -7.73 -4.84
N GLY A 70 -12.95 -8.88 -5.09
CA GLY A 70 -12.55 -10.17 -4.54
C GLY A 70 -11.22 -10.70 -5.06
N ARG A 71 -10.74 -10.17 -6.19
CA ARG A 71 -9.45 -10.52 -6.81
C ARG A 71 -8.31 -9.58 -6.42
N ILE A 72 -8.63 -8.53 -5.66
CA ILE A 72 -7.63 -7.55 -5.21
C ILE A 72 -6.90 -8.11 -4.01
N GLY A 73 -5.57 -8.18 -4.09
CA GLY A 73 -4.69 -8.47 -2.97
C GLY A 73 -4.15 -7.21 -2.29
N ALA A 74 -3.39 -7.38 -1.21
CA ALA A 74 -2.66 -6.27 -0.60
C ALA A 74 -1.65 -5.68 -1.61
N PRO A 75 -1.53 -4.33 -1.72
CA PRO A 75 -0.53 -3.72 -2.60
C PRO A 75 0.91 -4.03 -2.14
N THR A 76 1.11 -4.27 -0.84
CA THR A 76 2.37 -4.74 -0.23
C THR A 76 2.15 -6.09 0.46
N PRO A 77 2.13 -7.22 -0.28
CA PRO A 77 1.74 -8.52 0.29
C PRO A 77 2.79 -9.14 1.21
N SER A 78 4.04 -8.70 1.16
CA SER A 78 5.13 -9.30 1.95
C SER A 78 6.17 -8.25 2.40
N PRO A 79 5.75 -7.26 3.21
CA PRO A 79 6.66 -6.25 3.72
C PRO A 79 7.72 -6.89 4.64
N ARG A 80 8.95 -6.36 4.58
CA ARG A 80 10.06 -6.85 5.43
C ARG A 80 9.86 -6.48 6.91
N GLN A 81 9.21 -5.36 7.17
CA GLN A 81 8.91 -4.83 8.51
C GLN A 81 7.52 -4.19 8.47
N VAL A 82 6.72 -4.40 9.52
CA VAL A 82 5.41 -3.78 9.71
C VAL A 82 5.42 -3.04 11.03
N PHE A 83 5.14 -1.73 10.99
CA PHE A 83 5.02 -0.88 12.17
C PHE A 83 3.58 -0.41 12.27
N ALA A 84 2.92 -0.77 13.37
CA ALA A 84 1.61 -0.26 13.76
C ALA A 84 1.78 0.75 14.90
N VAL A 85 0.88 1.74 14.97
CA VAL A 85 0.99 2.86 15.91
C VAL A 85 -0.28 2.95 16.75
N GLY A 86 -0.17 2.69 18.05
CA GLY A 86 -1.27 2.82 18.99
C GLY A 86 -1.48 4.26 19.44
N LEU A 87 -2.71 4.60 19.83
CA LEU A 87 -3.06 5.89 20.46
C LEU A 87 -2.63 7.13 19.65
N ASN A 88 -2.64 7.02 18.31
CA ASN A 88 -2.17 8.09 17.42
C ASN A 88 -3.29 9.06 16.98
N TYR A 89 -4.52 8.85 17.44
CA TYR A 89 -5.67 9.72 17.25
C TYR A 89 -6.16 10.20 18.62
N ALA A 90 -6.30 11.53 18.79
CA ALA A 90 -6.59 12.14 20.09
C ALA A 90 -7.93 11.65 20.67
N ASP A 91 -8.95 11.54 19.82
CA ASP A 91 -10.29 11.11 20.23
C ASP A 91 -10.28 9.65 20.71
N HIS A 92 -9.58 8.76 19.98
CA HIS A 92 -9.41 7.36 20.37
C HIS A 92 -8.63 7.18 21.69
N ALA A 93 -7.63 8.02 21.95
CA ALA A 93 -6.92 8.02 23.23
C ALA A 93 -7.84 8.44 24.40
N ALA A 94 -8.77 9.37 24.17
CA ALA A 94 -9.73 9.81 25.17
C ALA A 94 -10.76 8.71 25.52
N GLU A 95 -11.19 7.91 24.52
CA GLU A 95 -12.15 6.81 24.71
C GLU A 95 -11.59 5.67 25.58
N SER A 96 -10.30 5.39 25.45
CA SER A 96 -9.62 4.30 26.15
C SER A 96 -9.23 4.66 27.59
N GLY A 97 -9.45 5.91 28.02
CA GLY A 97 -9.19 6.38 29.39
C GLY A 97 -7.71 6.41 29.76
N VAL A 98 -6.81 6.34 28.77
CA VAL A 98 -5.36 6.31 28.96
C VAL A 98 -4.78 7.68 28.68
N GLU A 99 -3.78 8.10 29.45
CA GLU A 99 -3.05 9.33 29.14
C GLU A 99 -2.36 9.23 27.78
N ARG A 100 -2.40 10.32 27.02
CA ARG A 100 -1.74 10.39 25.71
C ARG A 100 -0.24 10.15 25.89
N PRO A 101 0.37 9.19 25.18
CA PRO A 101 1.78 8.89 25.35
C PRO A 101 2.67 10.02 24.81
N GLU A 102 3.80 10.27 25.48
CA GLU A 102 4.80 11.28 25.09
C GLU A 102 5.58 10.90 23.81
N SER A 103 5.52 9.63 23.42
CA SER A 103 6.17 9.10 22.22
C SER A 103 5.27 8.07 21.53
N PRO A 104 5.41 7.85 20.21
CA PRO A 104 4.59 6.88 19.50
C PRO A 104 4.69 5.47 20.12
N VAL A 105 3.54 4.84 20.38
CA VAL A 105 3.47 3.45 20.82
C VAL A 105 3.58 2.56 19.59
N ILE A 106 4.76 1.98 19.38
CA ILE A 106 5.06 1.16 18.20
C ILE A 106 4.96 -0.33 18.55
N PHE A 107 4.20 -1.06 17.75
CA PHE A 107 4.14 -2.51 17.76
C PHE A 107 4.10 -3.05 16.33
N THR A 108 3.95 -4.37 16.17
CA THR A 108 3.90 -5.00 14.85
C THR A 108 2.63 -5.82 14.67
N LYS A 109 2.07 -5.80 13.46
CA LYS A 109 1.15 -6.81 12.95
C LYS A 109 1.98 -7.72 12.04
N PHE A 110 2.05 -9.02 12.34
CA PHE A 110 2.86 -9.94 11.55
C PHE A 110 2.43 -9.95 10.08
N ALA A 111 3.39 -10.07 9.16
CA ALA A 111 3.11 -10.05 7.73
C ALA A 111 2.13 -11.15 7.28
N SER A 112 2.06 -12.27 8.01
CA SER A 112 1.09 -13.34 7.79
C SER A 112 -0.38 -12.93 7.99
N ALA A 113 -0.64 -11.80 8.64
CA ALA A 113 -1.99 -11.26 8.84
C ALA A 113 -2.45 -10.32 7.71
N ILE A 114 -1.57 -9.99 6.75
CA ILE A 114 -1.89 -9.07 5.65
C ILE A 114 -2.72 -9.79 4.59
N THR A 115 -3.82 -9.16 4.17
CA THR A 115 -4.71 -9.66 3.12
C THR A 115 -5.22 -8.54 2.20
N GLY A 116 -5.92 -8.91 1.13
CA GLY A 116 -6.66 -7.98 0.28
C GLY A 116 -7.87 -7.34 0.99
N PRO A 117 -8.49 -6.31 0.38
CA PRO A 117 -9.60 -5.58 0.99
C PRO A 117 -10.87 -6.42 1.17
N VAL A 118 -11.03 -7.51 0.42
CA VAL A 118 -12.17 -8.42 0.52
C VAL A 118 -11.67 -9.76 1.00
N THR A 119 -11.94 -10.08 2.26
CA THR A 119 -11.57 -11.35 2.89
C THR A 119 -12.55 -11.65 4.01
N THR A 120 -12.98 -12.91 4.13
CA THR A 120 -13.74 -13.35 5.30
C THR A 120 -12.80 -13.43 6.50
N VAL A 121 -13.03 -12.58 7.49
CA VAL A 121 -12.24 -12.56 8.73
C VAL A 121 -12.90 -13.47 9.77
N PRO A 122 -12.28 -14.61 10.15
CA PRO A 122 -12.80 -15.42 11.25
C PRO A 122 -12.61 -14.66 12.57
N LEU A 123 -13.66 -14.59 13.38
CA LEU A 123 -13.61 -13.95 14.70
C LEU A 123 -13.22 -15.00 15.75
N PRO A 124 -12.04 -14.90 16.38
CA PRO A 124 -11.61 -15.86 17.40
C PRO A 124 -12.31 -15.68 18.76
N SER A 125 -12.96 -14.54 18.99
CA SER A 125 -13.71 -14.22 20.22
C SER A 125 -14.80 -13.17 19.97
N ASP A 126 -15.67 -12.97 20.96
CA ASP A 126 -16.71 -11.93 20.96
C ASP A 126 -16.17 -10.52 21.25
N THR A 127 -14.87 -10.39 21.52
CA THR A 127 -14.19 -9.12 21.87
C THR A 127 -13.31 -8.58 20.75
N VAL A 128 -13.49 -9.09 19.52
CA VAL A 128 -12.78 -8.56 18.36
C VAL A 128 -13.33 -7.17 18.05
N ASP A 129 -12.42 -6.22 17.90
CA ASP A 129 -12.73 -4.83 17.57
C ASP A 129 -12.16 -4.44 16.19
N TRP A 130 -12.57 -3.27 15.68
CA TRP A 130 -12.17 -2.76 14.38
C TRP A 130 -11.48 -1.41 14.50
N GLU A 131 -10.47 -1.19 13.65
CA GLU A 131 -9.73 0.06 13.56
C GLU A 131 -9.55 0.43 12.08
N VAL A 132 -9.95 1.64 11.70
CA VAL A 132 -9.65 2.19 10.38
C VAL A 132 -8.38 3.03 10.47
N GLU A 133 -7.38 2.71 9.64
CA GLU A 133 -6.07 3.33 9.71
C GLU A 133 -5.57 3.79 8.32
N LEU A 134 -4.75 4.84 8.31
CA LEU A 134 -3.94 5.18 7.15
C LEU A 134 -2.72 4.27 7.08
N VAL A 135 -2.59 3.51 6.01
CA VAL A 135 -1.39 2.70 5.72
C VAL A 135 -0.42 3.50 4.87
N VAL A 136 0.84 3.58 5.31
CA VAL A 136 1.94 4.18 4.55
C VAL A 136 2.94 3.10 4.12
N VAL A 137 3.24 3.04 2.82
CA VAL A 137 4.26 2.14 2.28
C VAL A 137 5.53 2.92 1.96
N ILE A 138 6.66 2.44 2.48
CA ILE A 138 7.96 3.11 2.33
C ILE A 138 8.66 2.64 1.05
N GLY A 139 8.71 3.50 0.03
CA GLY A 139 9.40 3.24 -1.24
C GLY A 139 10.91 3.54 -1.24
N ARG A 140 11.44 4.17 -0.18
CA ARG A 140 12.88 4.43 -0.01
C ARG A 140 13.22 4.36 1.48
N GLY A 141 14.06 3.40 1.85
CA GLY A 141 14.55 3.27 3.23
C GLY A 141 15.59 4.33 3.59
N GLY A 142 15.91 4.41 4.87
CA GLY A 142 16.93 5.32 5.39
C GLY A 142 17.12 5.13 6.90
N ARG A 143 18.09 5.87 7.45
CA ARG A 143 18.24 6.12 8.90
C ARG A 143 18.29 7.62 9.13
N THR A 144 18.11 8.06 10.37
CA THR A 144 17.89 9.42 10.93
C THR A 144 18.29 10.65 10.08
N SER A 145 19.33 10.60 9.26
CA SER A 145 19.77 11.70 8.38
C SER A 145 19.07 11.77 7.01
N GLN A 146 18.28 10.79 6.61
CA GLN A 146 17.79 10.64 5.21
C GLN A 146 16.27 10.59 5.06
N MET A 147 15.50 10.60 6.16
CA MET A 147 14.05 10.40 6.11
C MET A 147 13.34 11.51 6.87
N ILE A 148 13.31 12.71 6.28
CA ILE A 148 12.43 13.79 6.73
C ILE A 148 11.16 13.68 5.89
N PHE A 149 10.06 13.25 6.51
CA PHE A 149 8.73 13.43 5.93
C PHE A 149 8.28 14.85 6.27
N PRO A 150 8.16 15.77 5.30
CA PRO A 150 7.61 17.08 5.57
C PRO A 150 6.09 16.93 5.73
N PHE A 151 5.63 16.54 6.93
CA PHE A 151 4.25 16.80 7.33
C PHE A 151 4.16 18.28 7.70
N ARG A 152 3.75 19.11 6.74
CA ARG A 152 3.25 20.46 7.06
C ARG A 152 1.82 20.28 7.59
N ARG A 153 1.57 20.75 8.80
CA ARG A 153 0.21 21.02 9.29
C ARG A 153 -0.40 22.17 8.50
#